data_AF-A0A518I5J6-F1
#
_entry.id   AF-A0A518I5J6-F1
#
_cell.length_a   1.000
_cell.length_b   1.000
_cell.length_c   1.000
_cell.angle_alpha   90.00
_cell.angle_beta   90.00
_cell.angle_gamma   90.00
#
_symmetry.space_group_name_H-M   'P 1'
#
loop_
_entity.id
_entity.type
_entity.pdbx_description
1 polymer ?
#
loop_
_entity_poly.entity_id
_entity_poly.type
_entity_poly.pdbx_seq_one_letter_code
_entity_poly.pdbx_strand_id
1 'polypeptide(L)'
;MLLRIESMMNEINRIKVEAKKEVLSLLQRCFEVDRLFPELQRIFQLISSRLVWIDPFVITLQETKNNIDPCYYDPESQSDYSIVLQQASESKYLFREFNYWNLDDDVKENEEIVNQILSWSATRKPKNVREIMGLIKNGFWRFDTQTIPKLSAQCPADIQELISWDEKCVLTGTNMQNMDVITREQWKQVAERERWYNDEK
;
A
#
# COMPACT_ATOMS: atom_id res chain seq x y z
N MET A 1 -4.09 2.57 -21.26
CA MET A 1 -3.80 2.09 -19.89
C MET A 1 -2.41 2.54 -19.40
N LEU A 2 -1.32 2.48 -20.19
CA LEU A 2 0.01 3.03 -19.85
C LEU A 2 0.01 4.53 -19.55
N LEU A 3 -0.57 5.35 -20.44
CA LEU A 3 -0.74 6.79 -20.19
C LEU A 3 -1.50 7.08 -18.89
N ARG A 4 -2.39 6.16 -18.48
CA ARG A 4 -3.20 6.29 -17.26
C ARG A 4 -2.36 5.94 -16.03
N ILE A 5 -1.58 4.86 -16.06
CA ILE A 5 -0.67 4.47 -14.96
C ILE A 5 0.47 5.49 -14.81
N GLU A 6 1.07 5.96 -15.90
CA GLU A 6 2.11 7.01 -15.83
C GLU A 6 1.55 8.32 -15.29
N SER A 7 0.36 8.73 -15.74
CA SER A 7 -0.35 9.88 -15.17
C SER A 7 -0.63 9.69 -13.67
N MET A 8 -1.08 8.50 -13.25
CA MET A 8 -1.30 8.17 -11.84
C MET A 8 0.00 8.24 -11.03
N MET A 9 1.10 7.69 -11.54
CA MET A 9 2.39 7.71 -10.84
C MET A 9 2.97 9.12 -10.74
N ASN A 10 2.79 9.95 -11.77
CA ASN A 10 3.18 11.37 -11.73
C ASN A 10 2.35 12.13 -10.69
N GLU A 11 1.05 11.84 -10.59
CA GLU A 11 0.18 12.42 -9.57
C GLU A 11 0.59 11.97 -8.15
N ILE A 12 0.89 10.69 -7.94
CA ILE A 12 1.41 10.18 -6.65
C ILE A 12 2.71 10.90 -6.28
N ASN A 13 3.66 11.01 -7.21
CA ASN A 13 4.94 11.67 -6.94
C ASN A 13 4.74 13.13 -6.56
N ARG A 14 3.84 13.84 -7.25
CA ARG A 14 3.49 15.22 -6.90
C ARG A 14 2.88 15.31 -5.50
N ILE A 15 1.92 14.45 -5.19
CA ILE A 15 1.28 14.39 -3.87
C ILE A 15 2.30 14.09 -2.78
N LYS A 16 3.21 13.15 -2.99
CA LYS A 16 4.27 12.81 -2.03
C LYS A 16 5.19 14.00 -1.76
N VAL A 17 5.56 14.75 -2.79
CA VAL A 17 6.41 15.95 -2.62
C VAL A 17 5.68 17.04 -1.84
N GLU A 18 4.40 17.28 -2.15
CA GLU A 18 3.56 18.24 -1.44
C GLU A 18 3.37 17.83 0.03
N ALA A 19 2.93 16.59 0.27
CA ALA A 19 2.71 16.02 1.60
C ALA A 19 4.01 15.97 2.43
N LYS A 20 5.15 15.62 1.82
CA LYS A 20 6.45 15.57 2.52
C LYS A 20 6.78 16.92 3.15
N LYS A 21 6.60 18.02 2.43
CA LYS A 21 6.87 19.37 2.96
C LYS A 21 5.92 19.73 4.09
N GLU A 22 4.64 19.42 3.92
CA GLU A 22 3.60 19.76 4.90
C GLU A 22 3.78 18.96 6.20
N VAL A 23 3.94 17.64 6.11
CA VAL A 23 4.15 16.76 7.27
C VAL A 23 5.46 17.08 7.98
N LEU A 24 6.55 17.33 7.26
CA LEU A 24 7.83 17.71 7.88
C LEU A 24 7.71 19.02 8.67
N SER A 25 7.05 20.02 8.09
CA SER A 25 6.77 21.30 8.76
C SER A 25 5.92 21.10 10.02
N LEU A 26 4.92 20.22 9.97
CA LEU A 26 4.10 19.88 11.14
C LEU A 26 4.93 19.21 12.25
N LEU A 27 5.73 18.19 11.94
CA LEU A 27 6.55 17.49 12.94
C LEU A 27 7.60 18.41 13.59
N GLN A 28 8.10 19.41 12.85
CA GLN A 28 9.05 20.39 13.37
C GLN A 28 8.40 21.46 14.27
N ARG A 29 7.12 21.76 14.08
CA ARG A 29 6.42 22.86 14.76
C ARG A 29 5.44 22.40 15.84
N CYS A 30 5.00 21.15 15.76
CA CYS A 30 4.02 20.57 16.67
C CYS A 30 4.69 19.51 17.54
N PHE A 31 4.48 19.63 18.86
CA PHE A 31 5.04 18.72 19.87
C PHE A 31 3.97 17.98 20.67
N GLU A 32 2.70 18.33 20.46
CA GLU A 32 1.55 17.74 21.16
C GLU A 32 0.82 16.79 20.21
N VAL A 33 0.60 15.54 20.65
CA VAL A 33 -0.11 14.50 19.87
C VAL A 33 -1.52 14.98 19.46
N ASP A 34 -2.25 15.60 20.38
CA ASP A 34 -3.62 16.08 20.16
C ASP A 34 -3.73 17.16 19.09
N ARG A 35 -2.66 17.93 18.87
CA ARG A 35 -2.60 18.95 17.80
C ARG A 35 -2.09 18.38 16.49
N LEU A 36 -1.17 17.43 16.54
CA LEU A 36 -0.62 16.80 15.35
C LEU A 36 -1.66 15.89 14.67
N PHE A 37 -2.44 15.15 15.45
CA PHE A 37 -3.45 14.20 14.97
C PHE A 37 -4.43 14.79 13.95
N PRO A 38 -5.18 15.87 14.24
CA PRO A 38 -6.17 16.40 13.30
C PRO A 38 -5.52 16.94 12.01
N GLU A 39 -4.30 17.50 12.10
CA GLU A 39 -3.58 17.99 10.92
C GLU A 39 -3.08 16.84 10.03
N LEU A 40 -2.52 15.79 10.62
CA LEU A 40 -2.16 14.58 9.87
C LEU A 40 -3.39 13.94 9.24
N GLN A 41 -4.48 13.82 10.00
CA GLN A 41 -5.74 13.28 9.50
C GLN A 41 -6.23 14.06 8.28
N ARG A 42 -6.21 15.41 8.33
CA ARG A 42 -6.57 16.27 7.20
C ARG A 42 -5.69 16.02 5.98
N ILE A 43 -4.37 15.92 6.15
CA ILE A 43 -3.44 15.66 5.03
C ILE A 43 -3.74 14.32 4.38
N PHE A 44 -3.87 13.26 5.15
CA PHE A 44 -4.09 11.91 4.62
C PHE A 44 -5.50 11.71 4.04
N GLN A 45 -6.49 12.43 4.55
CA GLN A 45 -7.82 12.51 3.91
C GLN A 45 -7.73 13.19 2.54
N LEU A 46 -6.95 14.28 2.41
CA LEU A 46 -6.73 14.96 1.13
C LEU A 46 -5.97 14.06 0.13
N ILE A 47 -4.98 13.30 0.60
CA ILE A 47 -4.30 12.29 -0.21
C ILE A 47 -5.33 11.25 -0.70
N SER A 48 -6.14 10.70 0.21
CA SER A 48 -7.17 9.69 -0.10
C SER A 48 -8.23 10.21 -1.09
N SER A 49 -8.61 11.49 -1.00
CA SER A 49 -9.59 12.07 -1.92
C SER A 49 -9.04 12.27 -3.34
N ARG A 50 -7.72 12.47 -3.46
CA ARG A 50 -7.04 12.61 -4.76
C ARG A 50 -6.75 11.25 -5.38
N LEU A 51 -6.39 10.26 -4.56
CA LEU A 51 -6.08 8.90 -4.98
C LEU A 51 -7.29 7.98 -4.79
N VAL A 52 -8.38 8.22 -5.52
CA VAL A 52 -9.65 7.49 -5.36
C VAL A 52 -9.57 5.96 -5.55
N TRP A 53 -8.50 5.50 -6.20
CA TRP A 53 -8.26 4.09 -6.57
C TRP A 53 -7.41 3.32 -5.55
N ILE A 54 -6.83 3.98 -4.54
CA ILE A 54 -6.22 3.29 -3.38
C ILE A 54 -7.23 3.18 -2.25
N ASP A 55 -7.01 2.19 -1.38
CA ASP A 55 -7.70 2.11 -0.10
C ASP A 55 -7.36 3.35 0.75
N PRO A 56 -8.34 3.93 1.46
CA PRO A 56 -8.15 5.22 2.08
C PRO A 56 -7.22 5.05 3.28
N PHE A 57 -6.46 6.09 3.58
CA PHE A 57 -5.73 6.11 4.83
C PHE A 57 -6.70 6.28 5.99
N VAL A 58 -6.55 5.44 7.01
CA VAL A 58 -7.28 5.55 8.28
C VAL A 58 -6.29 6.04 9.32
N ILE A 59 -6.57 7.20 9.91
CA ILE A 59 -5.75 7.76 11.00
C ILE A 59 -6.59 7.79 12.27
N THR A 60 -6.08 7.14 13.31
CA THR A 60 -6.73 7.01 14.62
C THR A 60 -5.76 7.34 15.76
N LEU A 61 -6.31 7.61 16.94
CA LEU A 61 -5.56 7.66 18.19
C LEU A 61 -5.78 6.35 18.93
N GLN A 62 -4.70 5.78 19.45
CA GLN A 62 -4.74 4.58 20.27
C GLN A 62 -3.79 4.72 21.46
N GLU A 63 -4.02 4.00 22.54
CA GLU A 63 -3.10 4.00 23.67
C GLU A 63 -1.74 3.43 23.24
N THR A 64 -0.66 4.16 23.51
CA THR A 64 0.69 3.83 23.04
C THR A 64 1.12 2.43 23.47
N LYS A 65 0.79 2.03 24.71
CA LYS A 65 1.08 0.70 25.26
C LYS A 65 0.51 -0.48 24.47
N ASN A 66 -0.52 -0.26 23.65
CA ASN A 66 -1.13 -1.32 22.83
C ASN A 66 -0.38 -1.56 21.52
N ASN A 67 0.49 -0.61 21.13
CA ASN A 67 1.17 -0.59 19.84
C ASN A 67 2.69 -0.80 19.95
N ILE A 68 3.23 -0.77 21.16
CA ILE A 68 4.65 -1.02 21.47
C ILE A 68 4.74 -2.35 22.21
N ASP A 69 5.82 -3.10 21.99
CA ASP A 69 6.10 -4.28 22.81
C ASP A 69 6.17 -3.87 24.29
N PRO A 70 5.53 -4.61 25.21
CA PRO A 70 5.55 -4.30 26.63
C PRO A 70 6.95 -4.10 27.23
N CYS A 71 7.99 -4.66 26.62
CA CYS A 71 9.37 -4.54 27.09
C CYS A 71 10.03 -3.19 26.74
N TYR A 72 9.46 -2.45 25.77
CA TYR A 72 9.95 -1.14 25.32
C TYR A 72 9.00 0.02 25.68
N TYR A 73 7.82 -0.28 26.23
CA TYR A 73 6.90 0.76 26.70
C TYR A 73 7.39 1.40 27.99
N ASP A 74 7.54 2.72 27.97
CA ASP A 74 7.92 3.53 29.12
C ASP A 74 6.97 4.74 29.26
N PRO A 75 6.04 4.73 30.23
CA PRO A 75 5.09 5.82 30.43
C PRO A 75 5.74 7.11 30.94
N GLU A 76 6.99 7.10 31.43
CA GLU A 76 7.68 8.32 31.86
C GLU A 76 8.25 9.10 30.68
N SER A 77 8.64 8.40 29.62
CA SER A 77 9.22 8.99 28.43
C SER A 77 8.25 9.12 27.26
N GLN A 78 7.25 8.25 27.16
CA GLN A 78 6.37 8.15 26.00
C GLN A 78 5.00 8.78 26.26
N SER A 79 4.38 9.35 25.22
CA SER A 79 3.00 9.85 25.31
C SER A 79 2.00 8.73 25.55
N ASP A 80 0.91 9.03 26.26
CA ASP A 80 -0.17 8.07 26.52
C ASP A 80 -0.85 7.55 25.24
N TYR A 81 -0.91 8.40 24.21
CA TYR A 81 -1.50 8.08 22.92
C TYR A 81 -0.50 8.14 21.78
N SER A 82 -0.68 7.25 20.81
CA SER A 82 0.02 7.22 19.53
C SER A 82 -0.98 7.48 18.40
N ILE A 83 -0.48 8.15 17.36
CA ILE A 83 -1.18 8.34 16.10
C ILE A 83 -0.91 7.10 15.26
N VAL A 84 -1.96 6.35 15.00
CA VAL A 84 -1.90 5.14 14.17
C VAL A 84 -2.33 5.50 12.76
N LEU A 85 -1.40 5.39 11.83
CA LEU A 85 -1.67 5.48 10.40
C LEU A 85 -1.85 4.07 9.86
N GLN A 86 -2.97 3.79 9.21
CA GLN A 86 -3.29 2.48 8.67
C GLN A 86 -3.73 2.59 7.21
N GLN A 87 -3.29 1.62 6.41
CA GLN A 87 -3.80 1.38 5.06
C GLN A 87 -3.81 -0.13 4.79
N ALA A 88 -4.98 -0.70 4.52
CA ALA A 88 -5.17 -2.14 4.42
C ALA A 88 -4.51 -2.87 5.62
N SER A 89 -3.56 -3.77 5.37
CA SER A 89 -2.81 -4.52 6.38
C SER A 89 -1.55 -3.80 6.90
N GLU A 90 -1.16 -2.66 6.34
CA GLU A 90 0.01 -1.90 6.79
C GLU A 90 -0.41 -0.89 7.88
N SER A 91 0.36 -0.83 8.95
CA SER A 91 0.16 0.12 10.05
C SER A 91 1.49 0.73 10.47
N LYS A 92 1.44 2.00 10.88
CA LYS A 92 2.56 2.77 11.41
C LYS A 92 2.12 3.54 12.64
N TYR A 93 2.97 3.58 13.65
CA TYR A 93 2.65 4.14 14.97
C TYR A 93 3.60 5.30 15.26
N LEU A 94 3.05 6.51 15.28
CA LEU A 94 3.79 7.72 15.60
C LEU A 94 3.42 8.17 17.02
N PHE A 95 4.39 8.21 17.91
CA PHE A 95 4.20 8.67 19.28
C PHE A 95 5.29 9.67 19.66
N ARG A 96 5.05 10.36 20.78
CA ARG A 96 6.02 11.30 21.33
C ARG A 96 6.88 10.57 22.35
N GLU A 97 8.20 10.73 22.26
CA GLU A 97 9.14 10.24 23.25
C GLU A 97 10.02 11.41 23.71
N PHE A 98 9.86 11.83 24.96
CA PHE A 98 10.41 13.05 25.54
C PHE A 98 10.24 14.26 24.60
N ASN A 99 11.35 14.64 23.96
CA ASN A 99 11.49 15.82 23.13
C ASN A 99 11.62 15.53 21.63
N TYR A 100 11.40 14.29 21.19
CA TYR A 100 11.40 13.93 19.77
C TYR A 100 10.20 13.03 19.38
N TRP A 101 9.90 13.01 18.08
CA TRP A 101 8.89 12.11 17.53
C TRP A 101 9.54 10.75 17.30
N ASN A 102 8.82 9.67 17.59
CA ASN A 102 9.30 8.32 17.37
C ASN A 102 8.26 7.56 16.52
N LEU A 103 8.72 6.96 15.43
CA LEU A 103 7.92 6.12 14.55
C LEU A 103 8.35 4.66 14.74
N ASP A 104 7.37 3.81 15.06
CA ASP A 104 7.52 2.36 15.17
C ASP A 104 8.64 1.93 16.16
N ASP A 105 8.97 2.77 17.14
CA ASP A 105 10.06 2.60 18.12
C ASP A 105 11.48 2.52 17.53
N ASP A 106 11.65 2.91 16.26
CA ASP A 106 12.91 2.76 15.52
C ASP A 106 13.43 4.10 14.99
N VAL A 107 12.53 4.96 14.52
CA VAL A 107 12.91 6.16 13.74
C VAL A 107 12.61 7.44 14.51
N LYS A 108 13.67 8.20 14.79
CA LYS A 108 13.61 9.45 15.60
C LYS A 108 13.81 10.73 14.80
N GLU A 109 14.39 10.63 13.60
CA GLU A 109 14.68 11.78 12.75
C GLU A 109 13.44 12.16 11.94
N ASN A 110 12.96 13.40 12.10
CA ASN A 110 11.73 13.86 11.45
C ASN A 110 11.73 13.67 9.92
N GLU A 111 12.86 13.89 9.25
CA GLU A 111 12.94 13.68 7.79
C GLU A 111 12.70 12.22 7.41
N GLU A 112 13.27 11.30 8.19
CA GLU A 112 13.13 9.87 7.95
C GLU A 112 11.74 9.36 8.34
N ILE A 113 11.18 9.87 9.45
CA ILE A 113 9.77 9.62 9.82
C ILE A 113 8.85 9.97 8.65
N VAL A 114 9.03 11.14 8.03
CA VAL A 114 8.19 11.56 6.89
C VAL A 114 8.40 10.67 5.68
N ASN A 115 9.64 10.26 5.38
CA ASN A 115 9.91 9.35 4.26
C ASN A 115 9.15 8.03 4.45
N GLN A 116 9.21 7.46 5.66
CA GLN A 116 8.56 6.20 5.97
C GLN A 116 7.04 6.30 6.03
N ILE A 117 6.50 7.36 6.64
CA ILE A 117 5.06 7.66 6.65
C ILE A 117 4.50 7.90 5.24
N LEU A 118 5.33 8.16 4.22
CA LEU A 118 4.89 8.32 2.83
C LEU A 118 5.30 7.15 1.92
N SER A 119 5.94 6.11 2.47
CA SER A 119 6.44 4.94 1.72
C SER A 119 5.49 3.73 1.76
N TRP A 120 4.18 3.96 1.66
CA TRP A 120 3.17 2.90 1.67
C TRP A 120 3.19 2.03 0.41
N SER A 121 2.88 0.75 0.55
CA SER A 121 2.81 -0.19 -0.57
C SER A 121 1.83 0.24 -1.65
N ALA A 122 0.67 0.81 -1.28
CA ALA A 122 -0.33 1.28 -2.25
C ALA A 122 0.19 2.36 -3.21
N THR A 123 1.24 3.09 -2.80
CA THR A 123 1.83 4.20 -3.56
C THR A 123 3.09 3.82 -4.33
N ARG A 124 3.51 2.55 -4.24
CA ARG A 124 4.66 2.04 -4.98
C ARG A 124 4.29 1.81 -6.44
N LYS A 125 5.18 2.17 -7.36
CA LYS A 125 5.01 1.85 -8.78
C LYS A 125 5.12 0.33 -8.98
N PRO A 126 4.05 -0.36 -9.40
CA PRO A 126 4.15 -1.78 -9.72
C PRO A 126 4.99 -1.97 -10.98
N LYS A 127 5.84 -2.99 -10.99
CA LYS A 127 6.70 -3.33 -12.14
C LYS A 127 6.02 -4.28 -13.12
N ASN A 128 5.09 -5.08 -12.62
CA ASN A 128 4.46 -6.18 -13.35
C ASN A 128 2.99 -6.37 -12.90
N VAL A 129 2.21 -7.11 -13.68
CA VAL A 129 0.81 -7.45 -13.39
C VAL A 129 0.67 -8.26 -12.11
N ARG A 130 1.65 -9.12 -11.80
CA ARG A 130 1.68 -9.86 -10.53
C ARG A 130 1.67 -8.90 -9.33
N GLU A 131 2.47 -7.84 -9.37
CA GLU A 131 2.47 -6.77 -8.35
C GLU A 131 1.15 -6.00 -8.33
N ILE A 132 0.55 -5.69 -9.48
CA ILE A 132 -0.78 -5.05 -9.56
C ILE A 132 -1.84 -5.94 -8.88
N MET A 133 -1.88 -7.24 -9.23
CA MET A 133 -2.80 -8.20 -8.65
C MET A 133 -2.54 -8.40 -7.16
N GLY A 134 -1.28 -8.33 -6.72
CA GLY A 134 -0.92 -8.33 -5.30
C GLY A 134 -1.50 -7.13 -4.56
N LEU A 135 -1.36 -5.92 -5.11
CA LEU A 135 -1.92 -4.69 -4.51
C LEU A 135 -3.45 -4.75 -4.40
N ILE A 136 -4.13 -5.32 -5.39
CA ILE A 136 -5.58 -5.51 -5.38
C ILE A 136 -5.99 -6.59 -4.37
N LYS A 137 -5.38 -7.77 -4.42
CA LYS A 137 -5.73 -8.91 -3.55
C LYS A 137 -5.49 -8.61 -2.08
N ASN A 138 -4.44 -7.84 -1.77
CA ASN A 138 -4.11 -7.42 -0.40
C ASN A 138 -4.90 -6.18 0.05
N GLY A 139 -5.83 -5.68 -0.76
CA GLY A 139 -6.71 -4.58 -0.40
C GLY A 139 -6.07 -3.19 -0.43
N PHE A 140 -4.86 -3.02 -0.97
CA PHE A 140 -4.23 -1.71 -1.12
C PHE A 140 -4.88 -0.88 -2.24
N TRP A 141 -5.32 -1.54 -3.31
CA TRP A 141 -6.01 -0.89 -4.43
C TRP A 141 -7.48 -1.28 -4.41
N ARG A 142 -8.34 -0.27 -4.47
CA ARG A 142 -9.80 -0.43 -4.54
C ARG A 142 -10.19 -0.85 -5.94
N PHE A 143 -10.16 -2.16 -6.15
CA PHE A 143 -10.62 -2.78 -7.37
C PHE A 143 -11.38 -4.04 -7.01
N ASP A 144 -12.68 -4.04 -7.29
CA ASP A 144 -13.49 -5.21 -7.02
C ASP A 144 -13.13 -6.32 -8.03
N THR A 145 -12.39 -7.33 -7.57
CA THR A 145 -12.04 -8.49 -8.39
C THR A 145 -13.26 -9.28 -8.87
N GLN A 146 -14.44 -9.10 -8.26
CA GLN A 146 -15.70 -9.66 -8.72
C GLN A 146 -16.26 -8.91 -9.93
N THR A 147 -15.84 -7.65 -10.16
CA THR A 147 -16.22 -6.88 -11.35
C THR A 147 -15.38 -7.20 -12.59
N ILE A 148 -14.29 -7.94 -12.43
CA ILE A 148 -13.57 -8.45 -13.61
C ILE A 148 -14.44 -9.52 -14.25
N PRO A 149 -14.91 -9.34 -15.51
CA PRO A 149 -15.78 -10.31 -16.14
C PRO A 149 -15.05 -11.66 -16.22
N LYS A 150 -15.62 -12.66 -15.54
CA LYS A 150 -15.29 -14.07 -15.71
C LYS A 150 -16.34 -14.61 -16.66
N LEU A 151 -15.94 -14.78 -17.91
CA LEU A 151 -16.86 -15.16 -18.98
C LEU A 151 -17.04 -16.68 -19.08
N SER A 152 -16.39 -17.43 -18.20
CA SER A 152 -16.56 -18.88 -18.05
C SER A 152 -16.54 -19.30 -16.59
N ALA A 153 -17.42 -20.25 -16.24
CA ALA A 153 -17.46 -20.89 -14.93
C ALA A 153 -16.25 -21.83 -14.70
N GLN A 154 -15.56 -22.26 -15.77
CA GLN A 154 -14.44 -23.17 -15.65
C GLN A 154 -13.16 -22.43 -15.27
N CYS A 155 -12.60 -22.73 -14.10
CA CYS A 155 -11.38 -22.11 -13.60
C CYS A 155 -10.14 -22.54 -14.43
N PRO A 156 -9.25 -21.62 -14.85
CA PRO A 156 -7.99 -21.96 -15.51
C PRO A 156 -7.00 -22.72 -14.62
N ALA A 157 -5.94 -23.27 -15.23
CA ALA A 157 -4.94 -24.11 -14.55
C ALA A 157 -4.14 -23.37 -13.45
N ASP A 158 -3.94 -22.07 -13.64
CA ASP A 158 -3.44 -21.12 -12.64
C ASP A 158 -4.19 -19.80 -12.82
N ILE A 159 -4.59 -19.17 -11.72
CA ILE A 159 -5.34 -17.91 -11.69
C ILE A 159 -4.54 -16.76 -11.07
N GLN A 160 -3.34 -17.02 -10.55
CA GLN A 160 -2.57 -15.99 -9.83
C GLN A 160 -2.08 -14.89 -10.77
N GLU A 161 -1.83 -15.24 -12.03
CA GLU A 161 -1.29 -14.36 -13.06
C GLU A 161 -2.30 -14.02 -14.17
N LEU A 162 -3.56 -14.38 -13.96
CA LEU A 162 -4.62 -14.08 -14.91
C LEU A 162 -5.38 -12.82 -14.50
N ILE A 163 -5.67 -12.00 -15.50
CA ILE A 163 -6.52 -10.84 -15.34
C ILE A 163 -7.98 -11.25 -15.53
N SER A 164 -8.30 -12.04 -16.57
CA SER A 164 -9.65 -12.52 -16.91
C SER A 164 -9.57 -13.79 -17.77
N TRP A 165 -10.69 -14.50 -17.94
CA TRP A 165 -10.79 -15.67 -18.80
C TRP A 165 -12.20 -15.89 -19.34
N ASP A 166 -12.28 -16.60 -20.46
CA ASP A 166 -13.51 -17.17 -21.01
C ASP A 166 -13.38 -18.70 -21.17
N GLU A 167 -14.25 -19.32 -21.97
CA GLU A 167 -14.22 -20.77 -22.19
C GLU A 167 -12.99 -21.25 -22.97
N LYS A 168 -12.36 -20.40 -23.78
CA LYS A 168 -11.31 -20.78 -24.74
C LYS A 168 -9.97 -20.11 -24.47
N CYS A 169 -10.00 -18.92 -23.90
CA CYS A 169 -8.87 -18.03 -23.77
C CYS A 169 -8.71 -17.49 -22.36
N VAL A 170 -7.48 -17.10 -22.04
CA VAL A 170 -7.14 -16.37 -20.83
C VAL A 170 -6.46 -15.06 -21.23
N LEU A 171 -6.75 -14.01 -20.49
CA LEU A 171 -6.00 -12.76 -20.55
C LEU A 171 -4.89 -12.83 -19.51
N THR A 172 -3.66 -12.93 -19.98
CA THR A 172 -2.46 -13.07 -19.17
C THR A 172 -1.41 -12.03 -19.58
N GLY A 173 -0.35 -11.90 -18.79
CA GLY A 173 0.77 -11.00 -19.05
C GLY A 173 1.43 -10.59 -17.75
N THR A 174 2.74 -10.45 -17.76
CA THR A 174 3.49 -9.95 -16.60
C THR A 174 3.68 -8.44 -16.65
N ASN A 175 3.46 -7.76 -17.77
CA ASN A 175 3.46 -6.31 -17.88
C ASN A 175 2.57 -5.90 -19.06
N MET A 176 2.33 -4.61 -19.20
CA MET A 176 1.47 -4.11 -20.27
C MET A 176 1.99 -4.35 -21.69
N GLN A 177 3.30 -4.55 -21.88
CA GLN A 177 3.89 -4.80 -23.19
C GLN A 177 3.82 -6.28 -23.61
N ASN A 178 3.48 -7.17 -22.68
CA ASN A 178 3.32 -8.60 -22.93
C ASN A 178 1.95 -9.14 -22.48
N MET A 179 0.97 -8.25 -22.33
CA MET A 179 -0.42 -8.67 -22.19
C MET A 179 -0.83 -9.35 -23.49
N ASP A 180 -1.31 -10.57 -23.36
CA ASP A 180 -1.72 -11.38 -24.49
C ASP A 180 -2.98 -12.19 -24.13
N VAL A 181 -3.76 -12.48 -25.17
CA VAL A 181 -4.89 -13.38 -25.09
C VAL A 181 -4.43 -14.70 -25.68
N ILE A 182 -4.08 -15.63 -24.81
CA ILE A 182 -3.64 -16.96 -25.21
C ILE A 182 -4.74 -17.98 -24.94
N THR A 183 -4.68 -19.10 -25.65
CA THR A 183 -5.64 -20.19 -25.42
C THR A 183 -5.41 -20.83 -24.05
N ARG A 184 -6.45 -21.48 -23.51
CA ARG A 184 -6.33 -22.21 -22.24
C ARG A 184 -5.30 -23.33 -22.30
N GLU A 185 -5.15 -24.02 -23.43
CA GLU A 185 -4.06 -24.98 -23.67
C GLU A 185 -2.67 -24.32 -23.55
N GLN A 186 -2.47 -23.17 -24.20
CA GLN A 186 -1.20 -22.46 -24.13
C GLN A 186 -0.90 -22.03 -22.69
N TRP A 187 -1.90 -21.53 -21.96
CA TRP A 187 -1.73 -21.17 -20.55
C TRP A 187 -1.39 -22.35 -19.67
N LYS A 188 -2.06 -23.50 -19.88
CA LYS A 188 -1.77 -24.73 -19.13
C LYS A 188 -0.30 -25.14 -19.30
N GLN A 189 0.24 -25.06 -20.51
CA GLN A 189 1.65 -25.35 -20.78
C GLN A 189 2.62 -24.36 -20.13
N VAL A 190 2.21 -23.09 -19.96
CA VAL A 190 3.01 -22.09 -19.24
C VAL A 190 3.02 -22.41 -17.75
N ALA A 191 1.85 -22.62 -17.16
CA ALA A 191 1.71 -22.95 -15.74
C ALA A 191 2.45 -24.26 -15.36
N GLU A 192 2.40 -25.28 -16.22
CA GLU A 192 3.13 -26.54 -16.01
C GLU A 192 4.65 -26.35 -16.03
N ARG A 193 5.16 -25.51 -16.94
CA ARG A 193 6.59 -25.16 -17.00
C ARG A 193 7.03 -24.40 -15.75
N GLU A 194 6.23 -23.47 -15.24
CA GLU A 194 6.56 -22.73 -14.03
C GLU A 194 6.58 -23.61 -12.77
N ARG A 195 5.64 -24.55 -12.64
CA ARG A 195 5.66 -25.53 -11.54
C ARG A 195 6.93 -26.35 -11.54
N TRP A 196 7.34 -26.83 -12.71
CA TRP A 196 8.59 -27.59 -12.86
C TRP A 196 9.81 -26.80 -12.35
N TYR A 197 9.91 -25.50 -12.67
CA TYR A 197 11.00 -24.66 -12.18
C TYR A 197 10.97 -24.35 -10.68
N ASN A 198 9.78 -24.39 -10.05
CA ASN A 198 9.62 -24.12 -8.62
C ASN A 198 9.83 -25.38 -7.76
N ASP A 199 9.59 -26.58 -8.30
CA ASP A 199 9.82 -27.85 -7.61
C ASP A 199 11.30 -28.27 -7.60
N GLU A 200 12.16 -27.65 -8.42
CA GLU A 200 13.62 -27.87 -8.45
C GLU A 200 14.43 -26.94 -7.51
N LYS A 201 13.76 -26.15 -6.66
CA LYS A 201 14.38 -25.29 -5.63
C LYS A 201 14.02 -25.76 -4.22
#